data_AF-A0A5C7P0D8-F1
#
_entry.id   AF-A0A5C7P0D8-F1
#
_cell.length_a   1.000
_cell.length_b   1.000
_cell.length_c   1.000
_cell.angle_alpha   90.00
_cell.angle_beta   90.00
_cell.angle_gamma   90.00
#
_symmetry.space_group_name_H-M   'P 1'
#
loop_
_entity.id
_entity.type
_entity.pdbx_description
1 polymer ?
#
loop_
_entity_poly.entity_id
_entity_poly.type
_entity_poly.pdbx_seq_one_letter_code
_entity_poly.pdbx_strand_id
1 'polypeptide(L)'
;MRKTILVFMLAAMCLMTACTENMRSRTLGGNIKVTLPPGQKLVTASWKDADLWYLTRERRPDEKPETFLMQESASFGVMEGTVTFVEQ
;
A
#
# COMPACT_ATOMS: atom_id res chain seq x y z
N MET A 1 6.30 36.36 -20.91
CA MET A 1 6.85 35.08 -21.42
C MET A 1 7.69 34.35 -20.37
N ARG A 2 8.79 34.92 -19.86
CA ARG A 2 9.62 34.27 -18.82
C ARG A 2 8.87 33.93 -17.51
N LYS A 3 8.03 34.85 -17.01
CA LYS A 3 7.23 34.67 -15.78
C LYS A 3 6.06 33.68 -15.95
N THR A 4 5.45 33.64 -17.13
CA THR A 4 4.37 32.70 -17.46
C THR A 4 4.87 31.26 -17.62
N ILE A 5 6.07 31.08 -18.16
CA ILE A 5 6.74 29.77 -18.23
C ILE A 5 7.06 29.24 -16.82
N LEU A 6 7.54 30.10 -15.92
CA LEU A 6 7.82 29.72 -14.52
C LEU A 6 6.56 29.28 -13.76
N VAL A 7 5.43 29.95 -13.96
CA VAL A 7 4.15 29.57 -13.34
C VAL A 7 3.65 28.22 -13.87
N PHE A 8 3.77 27.99 -15.18
CA PHE A 8 3.41 26.69 -15.78
C PHE A 8 4.32 25.55 -15.31
N MET A 9 5.62 25.81 -15.17
CA MET A 9 6.59 24.82 -14.70
C MET A 9 6.35 24.46 -13.23
N LEU A 10 6.03 25.45 -12.38
CA LEU A 10 5.69 25.23 -10.98
C LEU A 10 4.36 24.47 -10.82
N ALA A 11 3.35 24.79 -11.63
CA ALA A 11 2.08 24.08 -11.65
C ALA A 11 2.23 22.61 -12.10
N ALA A 12 3.06 22.34 -13.11
CA ALA A 12 3.37 20.98 -13.55
C ALA A 12 4.10 20.16 -12.48
N MET A 13 4.95 20.81 -11.68
CA MET A 13 5.71 20.15 -10.59
C MET A 13 4.80 19.75 -9.42
N CYS A 14 3.76 20.55 -9.12
CA CYS A 14 2.74 20.21 -8.10
C CYS A 14 1.83 19.04 -8.50
N LEU A 15 1.63 18.79 -9.80
CA LEU A 15 0.83 17.66 -10.28
C LEU A 15 1.57 16.31 -10.09
N MET A 16 2.90 16.32 -9.97
CA MET A 16 3.69 15.10 -9.77
C MET A 16 3.79 14.65 -8.30
N THR A 17 3.43 15.50 -7.34
CA THR A 17 3.39 15.14 -5.90
C THR A 17 2.06 14.53 -5.47
N ALA A 18 1.06 14.50 -6.35
CA ALA A 18 -0.26 13.92 -6.07
C ALA A 18 -0.31 12.39 -6.22
N CYS A 19 0.78 11.76 -6.67
CA CYS A 19 0.93 10.31 -6.65
C CYS A 19 1.15 9.86 -5.19
N THR A 20 0.06 9.49 -4.52
CA THR A 20 0.07 8.93 -3.15
C THR A 20 1.03 7.75 -3.05
N GLU A 21 1.68 7.56 -1.90
CA GLU A 21 2.66 6.47 -1.67
C GLU A 21 2.11 5.08 -2.02
N ASN A 22 0.81 4.85 -1.79
CA ASN A 22 0.13 3.61 -2.13
C ASN A 22 0.07 3.33 -3.64
N MET A 23 0.05 4.39 -4.47
CA MET A 23 0.08 4.26 -5.93
C MET A 23 1.48 3.83 -6.40
N ARG A 24 2.55 4.33 -5.77
CA ARG A 24 3.94 3.91 -6.09
C ARG A 24 4.21 2.47 -5.70
N SER A 25 3.69 1.98 -4.57
CA SER A 25 3.88 0.58 -4.19
C SER A 25 3.16 -0.38 -5.14
N ARG A 26 1.95 -0.02 -5.61
CA ARG A 26 1.19 -0.85 -6.56
C ARG A 26 1.77 -0.82 -7.98
N THR A 27 2.19 0.34 -8.48
CA THR A 27 2.67 0.48 -9.87
C THR A 27 4.16 0.19 -10.08
N LEU A 28 4.98 0.10 -9.02
CA LEU A 28 6.43 -0.14 -9.13
C LEU A 28 6.91 -1.43 -8.43
N GLY A 29 6.00 -2.36 -8.09
CA GLY A 29 6.39 -3.63 -7.45
C GLY A 29 6.97 -3.44 -6.05
N GLY A 30 6.43 -2.49 -5.28
CA GLY A 30 6.90 -2.19 -3.93
C GLY A 30 6.44 -3.24 -2.90
N ASN A 31 7.34 -3.62 -2.00
CA ASN A 31 7.00 -4.45 -0.84
C ASN A 31 6.59 -3.54 0.32
N ILE A 32 5.36 -3.68 0.80
CA ILE A 32 4.83 -2.92 1.94
C ILE A 32 4.86 -3.81 3.18
N LYS A 33 5.28 -3.27 4.33
CA LYS A 33 5.15 -3.95 5.61
C LYS A 33 4.12 -3.22 6.48
N VAL A 34 3.10 -3.93 6.93
CA VAL A 34 2.07 -3.41 7.84
C VAL A 34 2.19 -4.13 9.18
N THR A 35 2.47 -3.39 10.24
CA THR A 35 2.44 -3.93 11.60
C THR A 35 1.07 -3.67 12.20
N LEU A 36 0.37 -4.74 12.59
CA LEU A 36 -0.95 -4.62 13.18
C LEU A 36 -0.86 -4.17 14.65
N PRO A 37 -1.87 -3.47 15.15
CA PRO A 37 -1.95 -3.12 16.57
C PRO A 37 -1.90 -4.38 17.47
N PRO A 38 -1.36 -4.28 18.69
CA PRO A 38 -1.32 -5.39 19.63
C PRO A 38 -2.70 -6.01 19.87
N GLY A 39 -2.75 -7.34 19.91
CA GLY A 39 -4.00 -8.07 20.17
C GLY A 39 -4.99 -8.06 18.99
N GLN A 40 -4.61 -7.55 17.83
CA GLN A 40 -5.39 -7.70 16.60
C GLN A 40 -4.88 -8.86 15.76
N LYS A 41 -5.81 -9.55 15.09
CA LYS A 41 -5.54 -10.62 14.13
C LYS A 41 -6.08 -10.24 12.74
N LEU A 42 -5.29 -10.50 11.70
CA LEU A 42 -5.72 -10.26 10.33
C LEU A 42 -6.84 -11.24 9.94
N VAL A 43 -7.89 -10.72 9.30
CA VAL A 43 -8.99 -11.53 8.75
C VAL A 43 -8.83 -11.63 7.23
N THR A 44 -8.71 -10.48 6.57
CA THR A 44 -8.52 -10.40 5.13
C THR A 44 -7.92 -9.05 4.76
N ALA A 45 -7.26 -8.99 3.61
CA ALA A 45 -6.77 -7.76 3.02
C ALA A 45 -7.03 -7.78 1.51
N SER A 46 -7.25 -6.61 0.93
CA SER A 46 -7.44 -6.45 -0.50
C SER A 46 -7.09 -5.03 -0.93
N TRP A 47 -6.90 -4.87 -2.23
CA TRP A 47 -6.71 -3.58 -2.87
C TRP A 47 -8.05 -3.06 -3.38
N LYS A 48 -8.35 -1.80 -3.09
CA LYS A 48 -9.44 -1.06 -3.73
C LYS A 48 -8.84 0.18 -4.39
N ASP A 49 -8.77 0.16 -5.71
CA ASP A 49 -8.06 1.19 -6.49
C ASP A 49 -6.60 1.35 -6.02
N ALA A 50 -6.19 2.52 -5.54
CA ALA A 50 -4.85 2.73 -5.01
C ALA A 50 -4.75 2.42 -3.50
N ASP A 51 -5.85 2.09 -2.83
CA ASP A 51 -5.88 1.98 -1.37
C ASP A 51 -5.82 0.53 -0.89
N LEU A 52 -5.00 0.30 0.14
CA LEU A 52 -4.92 -0.98 0.84
C LEU A 52 -6.00 -1.03 1.92
N TRP A 53 -6.92 -1.98 1.80
CA TRP A 53 -7.96 -2.24 2.79
C TRP A 53 -7.67 -3.54 3.50
N TYR A 54 -7.80 -3.56 4.82
CA TYR A 54 -7.65 -4.77 5.60
C TYR A 54 -8.64 -4.78 6.77
N LEU A 55 -9.18 -5.96 7.03
CA LEU A 55 -10.08 -6.22 8.14
C LEU A 55 -9.30 -6.97 9.21
N THR A 56 -9.38 -6.46 10.43
CA THR A 56 -8.86 -7.14 11.63
C THR A 56 -10.00 -7.48 12.57
N ARG A 57 -9.69 -8.35 13.53
CA ARG A 57 -10.53 -8.64 14.70
C ARG A 57 -9.65 -8.74 15.93
N GLU A 58 -10.25 -8.74 17.11
CA GLU A 58 -9.53 -9.11 18.33
C GLU A 58 -9.00 -10.54 18.24
N ARG A 59 -7.76 -10.72 18.69
CA ARG A 59 -7.09 -12.01 18.80
C ARG A 59 -7.65 -12.77 19.99
N ARG A 60 -7.96 -14.05 19.79
CA ARG A 60 -8.46 -14.91 20.87
C ARG A 60 -7.30 -15.31 21.81
N PRO A 61 -7.59 -15.65 23.08
CA PRO A 61 -6.54 -15.94 24.06
C PRO A 61 -5.61 -17.10 23.69
N ASP A 62 -6.08 -18.05 22.89
CA ASP A 62 -5.35 -19.25 22.44
C ASP A 62 -4.60 -19.04 21.11
N GLU A 63 -4.76 -17.88 20.46
CA GLU A 63 -4.14 -17.58 19.17
C GLU A 63 -2.79 -16.89 19.34
N LYS A 64 -1.79 -17.35 18.59
CA LYS A 64 -0.47 -16.71 18.52
C LYS A 64 -0.43 -15.64 17.42
N PRO A 65 0.47 -14.63 17.54
CA PRO A 65 0.75 -13.71 16.46
C PRO A 65 1.31 -14.45 15.24
N GLU A 66 0.86 -14.07 14.06
CA GLU A 66 1.29 -14.63 12.77
C GLU A 66 1.76 -13.54 11.80
N THR A 67 2.43 -13.96 10.72
CA THR A 67 2.81 -13.10 9.61
C THR A 67 2.08 -13.56 8.35
N PHE A 68 1.39 -12.65 7.69
CA PHE A 68 0.63 -12.93 6.47
C PHE A 68 1.26 -12.21 5.28
N LEU A 69 1.35 -12.91 4.16
CA LEU A 69 1.78 -12.34 2.90
C LEU A 69 0.58 -12.24 1.96
N MET A 70 0.22 -11.02 1.59
CA MET A 70 -0.70 -10.76 0.49
C MET A 70 0.15 -10.47 -0.75
N GLN A 71 -0.07 -11.23 -1.81
CA GLN A 71 0.64 -11.10 -3.08
C GLN A 71 -0.39 -10.98 -4.20
N GLU A 72 -0.24 -9.98 -5.04
CA GLU A 72 -1.04 -9.81 -6.25
C GLU A 72 -0.51 -10.80 -7.32
N SER A 73 -1.43 -11.45 -8.04
CA SER A 73 -1.10 -12.51 -9.00
C SER A 73 -1.33 -12.01 -10.43
N ALA A 74 -0.23 -11.67 -11.10
CA ALA A 74 -0.25 -11.07 -12.42
C ALA A 74 -0.43 -12.13 -13.50
N SER A 75 -1.40 -11.93 -14.40
CA SER A 75 -1.54 -12.80 -15.58
C SER A 75 -0.46 -12.55 -16.65
N PHE A 76 0.24 -11.40 -16.61
CA PHE A 76 1.17 -10.96 -17.67
C PHE A 76 2.64 -10.78 -17.21
N GLY A 77 3.02 -11.34 -16.06
CA GLY A 77 4.44 -11.44 -15.65
C GLY A 77 5.13 -10.12 -15.27
N VAL A 78 4.42 -9.00 -15.24
CA VAL A 78 4.91 -7.76 -14.60
C VAL A 78 4.73 -7.93 -13.10
N MET A 79 5.81 -7.79 -12.35
CA MET A 79 5.84 -8.04 -10.90
C MET A 79 4.85 -7.13 -10.17
N GLU A 80 3.86 -7.72 -9.53
CA GLU A 80 2.81 -7.02 -8.80
C GLU A 80 3.13 -6.99 -7.29
N GLY A 81 2.74 -5.91 -6.62
CA GLY A 81 3.22 -5.57 -5.27
C GLY A 81 2.91 -6.64 -4.20
N THR A 82 3.77 -6.71 -3.18
CA THR A 82 3.54 -7.59 -2.01
C THR A 82 3.28 -6.78 -0.75
N VAL A 83 2.45 -7.31 0.14
CA VAL A 83 2.18 -6.73 1.45
C VAL A 83 2.39 -7.79 2.53
N THR A 84 3.31 -7.51 3.44
CA THR A 84 3.60 -8.34 4.60
C THR A 84 2.94 -7.75 5.84
N PHE A 85 1.94 -8.44 6.37
CA PHE A 85 1.29 -8.10 7.64
C PHE A 85 1.98 -8.84 8.79
N VAL A 86 2.35 -8.12 9.85
CA VAL A 86 2.98 -8.68 11.05
C VAL A 86 2.12 -8.39 12.27
N GLU A 87 1.62 -9.43 12.92
CA GLU A 87 0.89 -9.36 14.19
C GLU A 87 1.86 -9.23 15.39
N GLN A 88 1.43 -8.54 16.47
CA GLN A 88 2.19 -8.35 17.71
C GLN A 88 1.64 -9.15 18.88
#